data_AF-A0A349QQ04-F1
#
_entry.id   AF-A0A349QQ04-F1
#
_cell.length_a   1.000
_cell.length_b   1.000
_cell.length_c   1.000
_cell.angle_alpha   90.00
_cell.angle_beta   90.00
_cell.angle_gamma   90.00
#
_symmetry.space_group_name_H-M   'P 1'
#
loop_
_entity.id
_entity.type
_entity.pdbx_description
1 polymer ?
#
loop_
_entity_poly.entity_id
_entity_poly.type
_entity_poly.pdbx_seq_one_letter_code
_entity_poly.pdbx_strand_id
1 'polypeptide(L)'
;MAGGILLGFLAVAGIVTGSQGSVTVYAAEELQGSGTAEDPYVITGSEDLWKFAEIVKASPDRNECAKVADGVTEIDTTVRGEKTDLTWSPIGDFSVSYKGVFDGNGAEITIHVDRKINNNAGLFGILGSGGEIRNVTTAGSSKGWDSVGGICGQACSGAKIVNCNNKADITAQGGQAGGLVGYASSAQIESDTSISNTGAVTGTANVGGLVGQASGGMKVIAHEGILNSGAITAKSSGYVGGLIGYADPASIQADADIINTGKISSMVSNTSRGAGGLIGYGNNTSIISRNGMLQNKGEVTAAIT
;
A
#
# COMPACT_ATOMS: atom_id res chain seq x y z
N MET A 1 35.46 15.41 12.17
CA MET A 1 34.25 14.91 11.48
C MET A 1 34.71 14.41 10.12
N ALA A 2 34.92 13.10 10.02
CA ALA A 2 35.52 12.48 8.85
C ALA A 2 34.51 12.49 7.69
N GLY A 3 34.98 12.95 6.53
CA GLY A 3 34.20 13.00 5.30
C GLY A 3 33.85 11.59 4.83
N GLY A 4 32.59 11.38 4.52
CA GLY A 4 32.13 10.20 3.79
C GLY A 4 32.67 10.28 2.36
N ILE A 5 33.60 9.39 2.04
CA ILE A 5 34.00 9.14 0.66
C ILE A 5 32.87 8.34 0.02
N LEU A 6 32.20 8.97 -0.95
CA LEU A 6 31.32 8.29 -1.89
C LEU A 6 32.19 7.36 -2.74
N LEU A 7 32.33 6.10 -2.33
CA LEU A 7 32.92 5.06 -3.15
C LEU A 7 31.85 4.60 -4.15
N GLY A 8 31.80 5.29 -5.29
CA GLY A 8 31.23 4.70 -6.50
C GLY A 8 32.10 3.52 -6.88
N PHE A 9 31.60 2.30 -6.69
CA PHE A 9 32.30 1.12 -7.14
C PHE A 9 32.00 0.83 -8.61
N LEU A 10 33.08 0.58 -9.35
CA LEU A 10 33.07 0.03 -10.70
C LEU A 10 32.41 -1.36 -10.68
N ALA A 11 31.54 -1.61 -11.65
CA ALA A 11 31.09 -2.95 -12.01
C ALA A 11 32.32 -3.87 -12.24
N VAL A 12 32.44 -4.95 -11.46
CA VAL A 12 33.43 -5.99 -11.72
C VAL A 12 32.86 -6.95 -12.76
N ALA A 13 33.15 -6.69 -14.03
CA ALA A 13 32.89 -7.64 -15.11
C ALA A 13 33.89 -8.81 -15.01
N GLY A 14 33.41 -9.98 -14.61
CA GLY A 14 34.18 -11.22 -14.74
C GLY A 14 34.09 -11.73 -16.17
N ILE A 15 35.21 -11.84 -16.87
CA ILE A 15 35.26 -12.51 -18.17
C ILE A 15 35.57 -13.99 -17.93
N VAL A 16 34.61 -14.87 -18.24
CA VAL A 16 34.86 -16.31 -18.31
C VAL A 16 35.21 -16.63 -19.76
N THR A 17 36.48 -16.92 -20.03
CA THR A 17 36.94 -17.34 -21.37
C THR A 17 36.86 -18.87 -21.49
N GLY A 18 36.00 -19.35 -22.38
CA GLY A 18 35.97 -20.74 -22.84
C GLY A 18 36.26 -20.84 -24.34
N SER A 19 36.46 -22.06 -24.87
CA SER A 19 36.77 -22.31 -26.29
C SER A 19 35.68 -21.93 -27.30
N GLN A 20 34.57 -21.36 -26.83
CA GLN A 20 33.38 -20.95 -27.60
C GLN A 20 33.14 -19.42 -27.59
N GLY A 21 34.03 -18.63 -26.98
CA GLY A 21 33.90 -17.17 -26.87
C GLY A 21 33.97 -16.66 -25.43
N SER A 22 34.10 -15.34 -25.27
CA SER A 22 34.06 -14.67 -23.97
C SER A 22 32.61 -14.41 -23.56
N VAL A 23 32.20 -14.93 -22.41
CA VAL A 23 30.94 -14.54 -21.78
C VAL A 23 31.28 -13.52 -20.69
N THR A 24 30.74 -12.30 -20.82
CA THR A 24 30.77 -11.32 -19.75
C THR A 24 29.71 -11.72 -18.74
N VAL A 25 30.14 -12.13 -17.55
CA VAL A 25 29.21 -12.43 -16.45
C VAL A 25 29.12 -11.17 -15.60
N TYR A 26 27.95 -10.53 -15.61
CA TYR A 26 27.62 -9.50 -14.65
C TYR A 26 27.26 -10.21 -13.34
N ALA A 27 28.08 -10.05 -12.29
CA ALA A 27 27.61 -10.36 -10.95
C ALA A 27 26.45 -9.39 -10.68
N ALA A 28 25.27 -9.93 -10.33
CA ALA A 28 24.17 -9.09 -9.88
C ALA A 28 24.66 -8.34 -8.64
N GLU A 29 24.71 -7.01 -8.67
CA GLU A 29 25.04 -6.22 -7.49
C GLU A 29 24.06 -6.59 -6.37
N GLU A 30 24.59 -7.11 -5.27
CA GLU A 30 23.85 -7.36 -4.04
C GLU A 30 23.39 -6.02 -3.45
N LEU A 31 22.21 -6.00 -2.85
CA LEU A 31 21.72 -4.83 -2.14
C LEU A 31 22.66 -4.51 -0.98
N GLN A 32 22.93 -3.21 -0.76
CA GLN A 32 23.67 -2.78 0.42
C GLN A 32 22.82 -2.97 1.67
N GLY A 33 23.44 -3.38 2.77
CA GLY A 33 22.77 -3.76 4.02
C GLY A 33 22.51 -5.26 4.12
N SER A 34 22.23 -5.76 5.33
CA SER A 34 21.94 -7.18 5.60
C SER A 34 20.45 -7.51 5.65
N GLY A 35 19.58 -6.52 5.55
CA GLY A 35 18.12 -6.69 5.62
C GLY A 35 17.59 -6.86 7.04
N THR A 36 18.36 -6.51 8.05
CA THR A 36 17.94 -6.50 9.46
C THR A 36 17.33 -5.14 9.83
N ALA A 37 16.70 -5.02 11.00
CA ALA A 37 16.14 -3.74 11.44
C ALA A 37 17.24 -2.69 11.70
N GLU A 38 18.40 -3.13 12.19
CA GLU A 38 19.56 -2.30 12.49
C GLU A 38 20.39 -1.98 11.24
N ASP A 39 20.31 -2.82 10.22
CA ASP A 39 21.04 -2.70 8.97
C ASP A 39 20.15 -3.13 7.78
N PRO A 40 19.15 -2.28 7.44
CA PRO A 40 18.17 -2.59 6.40
C PRO A 40 18.79 -2.52 5.01
N TYR A 41 18.20 -3.22 4.04
CA TYR A 41 18.58 -3.07 2.65
C TYR A 41 18.35 -1.63 2.15
N VAL A 42 19.32 -1.08 1.45
CA VAL A 42 19.24 0.27 0.88
C VAL A 42 18.67 0.21 -0.53
N ILE A 43 17.57 0.92 -0.76
CA ILE A 43 16.91 0.99 -2.07
C ILE A 43 17.24 2.32 -2.74
N THR A 44 18.03 2.29 -3.82
CA THR A 44 18.44 3.51 -4.55
C THR A 44 17.62 3.77 -5.81
N GLY A 45 16.84 2.79 -6.25
CA GLY A 45 16.01 2.89 -7.45
C GLY A 45 15.20 1.63 -7.73
N SER A 46 14.65 1.56 -8.94
CA SER A 46 13.73 0.48 -9.31
C SER A 46 14.38 -0.90 -9.31
N GLU A 47 15.62 -1.01 -9.82
CA GLU A 47 16.32 -2.29 -9.85
C GLU A 47 16.48 -2.89 -8.45
N ASP A 48 16.83 -2.04 -7.47
CA ASP A 48 16.99 -2.45 -6.08
C ASP A 48 15.66 -2.87 -5.46
N LEU A 49 14.57 -2.14 -5.75
CA LEU A 49 13.24 -2.50 -5.25
C LEU A 49 12.76 -3.85 -5.81
N TRP A 50 13.04 -4.13 -7.09
CA TRP A 50 12.80 -5.43 -7.69
C TRP A 50 13.67 -6.54 -7.05
N LYS A 51 14.96 -6.28 -6.80
CA LYS A 51 15.84 -7.23 -6.10
C LYS A 51 15.36 -7.49 -4.68
N PHE A 52 14.91 -6.46 -3.95
CA PHE A 52 14.36 -6.61 -2.61
C PHE A 52 13.11 -7.51 -2.61
N ALA A 53 12.20 -7.32 -3.56
CA ALA A 53 11.05 -8.19 -3.71
C ALA A 53 11.43 -9.67 -3.98
N GLU A 54 12.49 -9.89 -4.76
CA GLU A 54 13.03 -11.24 -5.02
C GLU A 54 13.65 -11.87 -3.77
N ILE A 55 14.42 -11.10 -3.00
CA ILE A 55 15.03 -11.53 -1.73
C ILE A 55 13.93 -11.92 -0.73
N VAL A 56 12.95 -11.04 -0.50
CA VAL A 56 11.82 -11.32 0.40
C VAL A 56 11.07 -12.56 -0.05
N LYS A 57 10.83 -12.74 -1.35
CA LYS A 57 10.11 -13.92 -1.86
C LYS A 57 10.87 -15.22 -1.59
N ALA A 58 12.21 -15.17 -1.65
CA ALA A 58 13.08 -16.31 -1.38
C ALA A 58 13.28 -16.59 0.12
N SER A 59 13.02 -15.59 0.97
CA SER A 59 13.11 -15.74 2.42
C SER A 59 11.99 -16.62 3.00
N PRO A 60 12.33 -17.60 3.85
CA PRO A 60 11.33 -18.37 4.59
C PRO A 60 10.48 -17.52 5.54
N ASP A 61 11.09 -16.53 6.18
CA ASP A 61 10.45 -15.74 7.24
C ASP A 61 9.82 -14.43 6.72
N ARG A 62 10.30 -13.95 5.57
CA ARG A 62 9.85 -12.73 4.87
C ARG A 62 9.87 -11.49 5.77
N ASN A 63 10.89 -11.39 6.63
CA ASN A 63 11.05 -10.33 7.61
C ASN A 63 12.16 -9.33 7.25
N GLU A 64 12.65 -9.36 6.01
CA GLU A 64 13.72 -8.48 5.55
C GLU A 64 13.27 -7.02 5.61
N CYS A 65 14.12 -6.19 6.17
CA CYS A 65 13.89 -4.76 6.29
C CYS A 65 14.59 -4.01 5.15
N ALA A 66 13.97 -2.95 4.67
CA ALA A 66 14.54 -2.08 3.66
C ALA A 66 14.20 -0.61 3.92
N LYS A 67 15.09 0.29 3.51
CA LYS A 67 14.90 1.73 3.54
C LYS A 67 15.28 2.33 2.19
N VAL A 68 14.43 3.20 1.65
CA VAL A 68 14.77 4.02 0.47
C VAL A 68 15.86 5.02 0.84
N ALA A 69 16.92 5.07 0.03
CA ALA A 69 18.09 5.88 0.29
C ALA A 69 17.77 7.38 0.40
N ASP A 70 18.55 8.11 1.20
CA ASP A 70 18.39 9.55 1.34
C ASP A 70 18.59 10.25 -0.02
N GLY A 71 17.69 11.19 -0.35
CA GLY A 71 17.70 11.91 -1.62
C GLY A 71 16.97 11.21 -2.77
N VAL A 72 16.53 9.97 -2.60
CA VAL A 72 15.65 9.30 -3.58
C VAL A 72 14.22 9.73 -3.32
N THR A 73 13.63 10.45 -4.27
CA THR A 73 12.26 10.97 -4.17
C THR A 73 11.24 10.14 -4.93
N GLU A 74 11.67 9.42 -5.96
CA GLU A 74 10.80 8.67 -6.87
C GLU A 74 11.43 7.35 -7.28
N ILE A 75 10.62 6.29 -7.36
CA ILE A 75 10.99 4.97 -7.89
C ILE A 75 9.90 4.50 -8.85
N ASP A 76 10.24 4.22 -10.09
CA ASP A 76 9.31 3.69 -11.09
C ASP A 76 9.54 2.19 -11.34
N THR A 77 8.62 1.35 -10.84
CA THR A 77 8.72 -0.12 -10.96
C THR A 77 8.44 -0.63 -12.37
N THR A 78 7.96 0.21 -13.29
CA THR A 78 7.68 -0.17 -14.68
C THR A 78 8.94 -0.34 -15.52
N VAL A 79 10.08 0.15 -15.02
CA VAL A 79 11.40 0.03 -15.63
C VAL A 79 12.35 -0.78 -14.75
N ARG A 80 13.20 -1.62 -15.33
CA ARG A 80 14.29 -2.34 -14.62
C ARG A 80 15.46 -2.57 -15.57
N GLY A 81 16.52 -1.78 -15.43
CA GLY A 81 17.60 -1.72 -16.41
C GLY A 81 17.04 -1.29 -17.78
N GLU A 82 17.28 -2.07 -18.82
CA GLU A 82 16.76 -1.82 -20.17
C GLU A 82 15.30 -2.27 -20.39
N LYS A 83 14.69 -2.98 -19.42
CA LYS A 83 13.31 -3.48 -19.54
C LYS A 83 12.31 -2.39 -19.16
N THR A 84 11.26 -2.23 -19.96
CA THR A 84 10.14 -1.31 -19.74
C THR A 84 8.81 -2.07 -19.66
N ASP A 85 7.72 -1.36 -19.36
CA ASP A 85 6.34 -1.88 -19.33
C ASP A 85 6.15 -3.08 -18.39
N LEU A 86 6.94 -3.11 -17.31
CA LEU A 86 6.87 -4.17 -16.31
C LEU A 86 5.62 -4.04 -15.45
N THR A 87 4.98 -5.17 -15.18
CA THR A 87 3.91 -5.27 -14.19
C THR A 87 4.50 -5.66 -12.84
N TRP A 88 4.31 -4.81 -11.83
CA TRP A 88 4.76 -5.04 -10.48
C TRP A 88 4.13 -6.30 -9.88
N SER A 89 4.98 -7.14 -9.28
CA SER A 89 4.53 -8.27 -8.48
C SER A 89 4.58 -7.90 -7.00
N PRO A 90 3.43 -7.68 -6.33
CA PRO A 90 3.37 -7.30 -4.93
C PRO A 90 4.24 -8.17 -4.01
N ILE A 91 4.86 -7.53 -3.02
CA ILE A 91 5.67 -8.19 -1.98
C ILE A 91 4.76 -8.81 -0.92
N GLY A 92 4.99 -10.08 -0.58
CA GLY A 92 4.13 -10.86 0.32
C GLY A 92 2.87 -11.39 -0.39
N ASP A 93 2.52 -12.64 -0.11
CA ASP A 93 1.42 -13.35 -0.77
C ASP A 93 0.74 -14.36 0.18
N PHE A 94 -0.23 -15.12 -0.31
CA PHE A 94 -0.97 -16.11 0.49
C PHE A 94 -0.12 -17.27 1.01
N SER A 95 1.02 -17.58 0.39
CA SER A 95 1.93 -18.62 0.88
C SER A 95 2.66 -18.13 2.13
N VAL A 96 3.22 -16.92 2.06
CA VAL A 96 3.88 -16.28 3.19
C VAL A 96 3.71 -14.76 3.09
N SER A 97 3.16 -14.16 4.13
CA SER A 97 3.00 -12.72 4.26
C SER A 97 4.32 -12.02 4.59
N TYR A 98 4.45 -10.74 4.23
CA TYR A 98 5.62 -9.92 4.55
C TYR A 98 5.56 -9.41 6.00
N LYS A 99 6.63 -9.56 6.77
CA LYS A 99 6.69 -9.25 8.21
C LYS A 99 7.83 -8.28 8.58
N GLY A 100 8.58 -7.80 7.60
CA GLY A 100 9.67 -6.86 7.82
C GLY A 100 9.20 -5.42 7.97
N VAL A 101 10.17 -4.51 8.02
CA VAL A 101 9.95 -3.06 7.99
C VAL A 101 10.38 -2.51 6.63
N PHE A 102 9.46 -1.89 5.92
CA PHE A 102 9.77 -1.13 4.71
C PHE A 102 9.58 0.37 4.97
N ASP A 103 10.68 1.11 4.94
CA ASP A 103 10.69 2.57 5.10
C ASP A 103 10.90 3.25 3.74
N GLY A 104 9.85 3.83 3.20
CA GLY A 104 9.88 4.57 1.94
C GLY A 104 10.66 5.88 2.01
N ASN A 105 11.06 6.34 3.20
CA ASN A 105 11.80 7.59 3.40
C ASN A 105 11.16 8.83 2.71
N GLY A 106 9.84 8.82 2.54
CA GLY A 106 9.07 9.87 1.88
C GLY A 106 8.98 9.74 0.35
N ALA A 107 9.56 8.69 -0.24
CA ALA A 107 9.57 8.52 -1.68
C ALA A 107 8.19 8.15 -2.26
N GLU A 108 7.96 8.59 -3.49
CA GLU A 108 6.89 8.11 -4.33
C GLU A 108 7.31 6.87 -5.12
N ILE A 109 6.49 5.81 -5.09
CA ILE A 109 6.74 4.56 -5.79
C ILE A 109 5.62 4.32 -6.79
N THR A 110 5.94 4.42 -8.08
CA THR A 110 4.99 4.13 -9.16
C THR A 110 4.88 2.62 -9.36
N ILE A 111 3.66 2.11 -9.26
CA ILE A 111 3.33 0.69 -9.45
C ILE A 111 2.31 0.50 -10.55
N HIS A 112 2.46 -0.57 -11.33
CA HIS A 112 1.42 -1.09 -12.21
C HIS A 112 1.16 -2.55 -11.88
N VAL A 113 0.10 -2.81 -11.11
CA VAL A 113 -0.32 -4.16 -10.71
C VAL A 113 -1.58 -4.54 -11.46
N ASP A 114 -1.60 -5.69 -12.14
CA ASP A 114 -2.80 -6.28 -12.76
C ASP A 114 -2.91 -7.78 -12.38
N ARG A 115 -3.62 -8.08 -11.29
CA ARG A 115 -3.81 -9.43 -10.74
C ARG A 115 -5.21 -9.95 -11.10
N LYS A 116 -5.29 -10.95 -11.99
CA LYS A 116 -6.57 -11.38 -12.60
C LYS A 116 -7.43 -12.34 -11.77
N ILE A 117 -6.89 -13.12 -10.83
CA ILE A 117 -7.66 -14.15 -10.07
C ILE A 117 -7.09 -14.29 -8.65
N ASN A 118 -7.92 -14.37 -7.61
CA ASN A 118 -7.61 -14.76 -6.22
C ASN A 118 -6.35 -14.11 -5.62
N ASN A 119 -6.19 -12.80 -5.79
CA ASN A 119 -4.95 -12.15 -5.45
C ASN A 119 -5.18 -10.79 -4.81
N ASN A 120 -4.42 -10.55 -3.76
CA ASN A 120 -4.26 -9.26 -3.12
C ASN A 120 -3.31 -8.39 -3.94
N ALA A 121 -3.61 -7.10 -4.06
CA ALA A 121 -2.85 -6.18 -4.91
C ALA A 121 -2.53 -4.86 -4.20
N GLY A 122 -1.36 -4.32 -4.54
CA GLY A 122 -0.75 -3.11 -3.99
C GLY A 122 0.77 -3.15 -4.19
N LEU A 123 1.50 -2.21 -3.58
CA LEU A 123 2.95 -2.34 -3.46
C LEU A 123 3.31 -3.66 -2.73
N PHE A 124 2.54 -3.98 -1.69
CA PHE A 124 2.56 -5.25 -0.97
C PHE A 124 1.26 -6.02 -1.21
N GLY A 125 1.34 -7.35 -1.32
CA GLY A 125 0.15 -8.20 -1.42
C GLY A 125 -0.46 -8.42 -0.04
N ILE A 126 0.32 -9.01 0.87
CA ILE A 126 -0.09 -9.27 2.25
C ILE A 126 0.98 -8.78 3.22
N LEU A 127 0.63 -7.79 4.04
CA LEU A 127 1.40 -7.37 5.21
C LEU A 127 0.98 -8.23 6.41
N GLY A 128 1.89 -9.08 6.83
CA GLY A 128 1.74 -10.08 7.89
C GLY A 128 1.86 -9.51 9.29
N SER A 129 1.82 -10.42 10.26
CA SER A 129 1.85 -10.07 11.68
C SER A 129 3.13 -9.34 12.05
N GLY A 130 3.00 -8.14 12.61
CA GLY A 130 4.12 -7.30 13.05
C GLY A 130 4.89 -6.59 11.93
N GLY A 131 4.52 -6.78 10.66
CA GLY A 131 5.12 -6.05 9.56
C GLY A 131 4.75 -4.57 9.59
N GLU A 132 5.66 -3.71 9.11
CA GLU A 132 5.48 -2.26 9.08
C GLU A 132 5.82 -1.72 7.69
N ILE A 133 4.94 -0.88 7.15
CA ILE A 133 5.23 -0.06 5.97
C ILE A 133 5.06 1.38 6.39
N ARG A 134 6.08 2.20 6.15
CA ARG A 134 6.02 3.62 6.52
C ARG A 134 6.61 4.56 5.48
N ASN A 135 6.14 5.80 5.49
CA ASN A 135 6.69 6.91 4.71
C ASN A 135 6.73 6.61 3.20
N VAL A 136 5.70 5.96 2.66
CA VAL A 136 5.59 5.64 1.23
C VAL A 136 4.43 6.40 0.61
N THR A 137 4.62 6.96 -0.58
CA THR A 137 3.51 7.37 -1.45
C THR A 137 3.44 6.43 -2.64
N THR A 138 2.28 5.80 -2.91
CA THR A 138 2.13 4.97 -4.13
C THR A 138 1.50 5.76 -5.27
N ALA A 139 2.00 5.59 -6.50
CA ALA A 139 1.43 6.16 -7.72
C ALA A 139 1.17 5.08 -8.78
N GLY A 140 0.57 5.44 -9.91
CA GLY A 140 0.23 4.50 -10.99
C GLY A 140 -1.13 3.83 -10.78
N SER A 141 -1.17 2.50 -10.78
CA SER A 141 -2.41 1.73 -10.69
C SER A 141 -2.25 0.40 -9.96
N SER A 142 -3.22 0.06 -9.10
CA SER A 142 -3.34 -1.23 -8.44
C SER A 142 -4.66 -1.89 -8.80
N LYS A 143 -4.61 -2.97 -9.56
CA LYS A 143 -5.78 -3.73 -9.99
C LYS A 143 -5.67 -5.18 -9.55
N GLY A 144 -6.73 -5.68 -8.91
CA GLY A 144 -6.80 -7.03 -8.37
C GLY A 144 -8.23 -7.55 -8.27
N TRP A 145 -8.37 -8.79 -7.80
CA TRP A 145 -9.67 -9.43 -7.65
C TRP A 145 -10.23 -9.27 -6.24
N ASP A 146 -9.51 -9.72 -5.21
CA ASP A 146 -10.02 -9.80 -3.82
C ASP A 146 -9.79 -8.51 -3.04
N SER A 147 -8.65 -8.37 -2.36
CA SER A 147 -8.34 -7.18 -1.56
C SER A 147 -7.32 -6.32 -2.30
N VAL A 148 -7.69 -5.09 -2.62
CA VAL A 148 -6.84 -4.19 -3.41
C VAL A 148 -6.64 -2.88 -2.66
N GLY A 149 -5.38 -2.50 -2.48
CA GLY A 149 -4.99 -1.19 -2.00
C GLY A 149 -3.80 -0.62 -2.76
N GLY A 150 -3.47 0.65 -2.53
CA GLY A 150 -2.24 1.25 -3.03
C GLY A 150 -1.02 0.70 -2.30
N ILE A 151 -1.07 0.73 -0.97
CA ILE A 151 0.02 0.27 -0.10
C ILE A 151 0.03 -1.24 0.01
N CYS A 152 -1.08 -1.84 0.46
CA CYS A 152 -1.20 -3.28 0.50
C CYS A 152 -2.61 -3.80 0.21
N GLY A 153 -2.71 -5.01 -0.32
CA GLY A 153 -4.02 -5.64 -0.50
C GLY A 153 -4.62 -6.04 0.85
N GLN A 154 -3.84 -6.73 1.68
CA GLN A 154 -4.26 -7.17 3.01
C GLN A 154 -3.25 -6.78 4.11
N ALA A 155 -3.75 -6.27 5.23
CA ALA A 155 -2.99 -6.04 6.46
C ALA A 155 -3.52 -6.94 7.60
N CYS A 156 -2.65 -7.76 8.18
CA CYS A 156 -2.99 -8.77 9.18
C CYS A 156 -2.78 -8.26 10.62
N SER A 157 -3.03 -9.14 11.59
CA SER A 157 -2.97 -8.78 13.02
C SER A 157 -1.63 -8.20 13.42
N GLY A 158 -1.62 -6.99 13.99
CA GLY A 158 -0.40 -6.30 14.43
C GLY A 158 0.40 -5.66 13.30
N ALA A 159 -0.06 -5.74 12.05
CA ALA A 159 0.53 -4.98 10.95
C ALA A 159 0.34 -3.47 11.16
N LYS A 160 1.34 -2.68 10.75
CA LYS A 160 1.34 -1.22 10.88
C LYS A 160 1.57 -0.53 9.54
N ILE A 161 0.79 0.52 9.29
CA ILE A 161 0.91 1.36 8.11
C ILE A 161 0.98 2.80 8.61
N VAL A 162 2.14 3.44 8.46
CA VAL A 162 2.45 4.71 9.12
C VAL A 162 2.85 5.76 8.09
N ASN A 163 2.16 6.91 8.05
CA ASN A 163 2.49 8.01 7.12
C ASN A 163 2.54 7.59 5.64
N CYS A 164 1.66 6.68 5.24
CA CYS A 164 1.59 6.20 3.87
C CYS A 164 0.46 6.89 3.11
N ASN A 165 0.71 7.22 1.85
CA ASN A 165 -0.19 7.94 0.96
C ASN A 165 -0.44 7.16 -0.33
N ASN A 166 -1.57 7.43 -0.98
CA ASN A 166 -1.88 6.84 -2.28
C ASN A 166 -2.37 7.88 -3.29
N LYS A 167 -1.68 7.92 -4.44
CA LYS A 167 -2.09 8.59 -5.67
C LYS A 167 -2.50 7.60 -6.77
N ALA A 168 -2.24 6.30 -6.59
CA ALA A 168 -2.54 5.27 -7.57
C ALA A 168 -4.05 5.00 -7.69
N ASP A 169 -4.52 4.72 -8.90
CA ASP A 169 -5.91 4.29 -9.10
C ASP A 169 -6.08 2.83 -8.66
N ILE A 170 -7.09 2.59 -7.82
CA ILE A 170 -7.36 1.31 -7.19
C ILE A 170 -8.59 0.68 -7.82
N THR A 171 -8.47 -0.56 -8.29
CA THR A 171 -9.59 -1.34 -8.86
C THR A 171 -9.66 -2.75 -8.29
N ALA A 172 -10.65 -3.02 -7.44
CA ALA A 172 -11.03 -4.38 -7.06
C ALA A 172 -12.17 -4.90 -7.94
N GLN A 173 -11.97 -6.06 -8.57
CA GLN A 173 -12.94 -6.63 -9.51
C GLN A 173 -13.96 -7.57 -8.85
N GLY A 174 -13.64 -8.11 -7.67
CA GLY A 174 -14.51 -9.04 -6.94
C GLY A 174 -14.75 -8.63 -5.49
N GLY A 175 -13.72 -8.17 -4.78
CA GLY A 175 -13.74 -7.90 -3.36
C GLY A 175 -13.63 -6.43 -2.98
N GLN A 176 -12.86 -6.18 -1.93
CA GLN A 176 -12.76 -4.92 -1.22
C GLN A 176 -11.65 -4.04 -1.78
N ALA A 177 -11.94 -2.75 -1.92
CA ALA A 177 -10.98 -1.74 -2.36
C ALA A 177 -10.83 -0.64 -1.32
N GLY A 178 -9.59 -0.32 -0.96
CA GLY A 178 -9.26 0.87 -0.17
C GLY A 178 -8.14 1.65 -0.81
N GLY A 179 -8.11 2.97 -0.65
CA GLY A 179 -6.99 3.78 -1.17
C GLY A 179 -5.62 3.30 -0.67
N LEU A 180 -5.54 2.95 0.61
CA LEU A 180 -4.32 2.36 1.19
C LEU A 180 -4.39 0.83 1.27
N VAL A 181 -5.50 0.31 1.84
CA VAL A 181 -5.63 -1.11 2.20
C VAL A 181 -6.97 -1.68 1.74
N GLY A 182 -6.95 -2.80 1.02
CA GLY A 182 -8.18 -3.52 0.68
C GLY A 182 -8.88 -4.09 1.90
N TYR A 183 -8.18 -4.95 2.65
CA TYR A 183 -8.68 -5.60 3.87
C TYR A 183 -7.69 -5.49 5.03
N ALA A 184 -8.14 -4.94 6.17
CA ALA A 184 -7.33 -4.78 7.36
C ALA A 184 -7.97 -5.50 8.55
N SER A 185 -7.27 -6.48 9.14
CA SER A 185 -7.75 -7.28 10.29
C SER A 185 -6.81 -7.13 11.47
N SER A 186 -7.29 -6.55 12.57
CA SER A 186 -6.48 -6.29 13.78
C SER A 186 -5.17 -5.52 13.49
N ALA A 187 -5.16 -4.74 12.40
CA ALA A 187 -4.05 -3.91 11.96
C ALA A 187 -4.21 -2.46 12.45
N GLN A 188 -3.17 -1.66 12.30
CA GLN A 188 -3.14 -0.25 12.66
C GLN A 188 -2.72 0.62 11.47
N ILE A 189 -3.48 1.68 11.22
CA ILE A 189 -3.11 2.79 10.34
C ILE A 189 -2.91 4.02 11.21
N GLU A 190 -1.76 4.67 11.07
CA GLU A 190 -1.33 5.76 11.95
C GLU A 190 -0.77 6.93 11.14
N SER A 191 -1.32 8.12 11.37
CA SER A 191 -0.89 9.36 10.74
C SER A 191 -0.15 10.20 11.78
N ASP A 192 1.18 10.12 11.78
CA ASP A 192 2.06 10.96 12.60
C ASP A 192 2.45 12.26 11.88
N THR A 193 2.28 12.30 10.56
CA THR A 193 2.61 13.45 9.71
C THR A 193 1.45 13.82 8.79
N SER A 194 1.04 12.90 7.93
CA SER A 194 -0.19 12.98 7.15
C SER A 194 -0.45 11.64 6.47
N ILE A 195 -1.73 11.35 6.23
CA ILE A 195 -2.15 10.27 5.34
C ILE A 195 -3.14 10.82 4.34
N SER A 196 -2.99 10.45 3.08
CA SER A 196 -3.89 10.86 2.03
C SER A 196 -4.16 9.79 1.00
N ASN A 197 -5.37 9.84 0.42
CA ASN A 197 -5.71 9.17 -0.81
C ASN A 197 -6.23 10.18 -1.84
N THR A 198 -5.54 10.32 -2.97
CA THR A 198 -5.98 11.14 -4.11
C THR A 198 -6.36 10.28 -5.32
N GLY A 199 -5.90 9.03 -5.38
CA GLY A 199 -6.25 8.08 -6.44
C GLY A 199 -7.72 7.63 -6.37
N ALA A 200 -8.33 7.35 -7.51
CA ALA A 200 -9.70 6.88 -7.55
C ALA A 200 -9.78 5.45 -7.00
N VAL A 201 -10.79 5.17 -6.17
CA VAL A 201 -11.01 3.84 -5.58
C VAL A 201 -12.30 3.25 -6.14
N THR A 202 -12.17 2.18 -6.91
CA THR A 202 -13.29 1.46 -7.50
C THR A 202 -13.31 0.02 -7.01
N GLY A 203 -14.45 -0.43 -6.49
CA GLY A 203 -14.62 -1.82 -6.07
C GLY A 203 -16.00 -2.37 -6.38
N THR A 204 -16.16 -3.68 -6.29
CA THR A 204 -17.45 -4.36 -6.43
C THR A 204 -18.08 -4.67 -5.06
N ALA A 205 -17.29 -4.96 -4.03
CA ALA A 205 -17.81 -5.16 -2.67
C ALA A 205 -17.63 -3.89 -1.81
N ASN A 206 -16.94 -4.00 -0.68
CA ASN A 206 -16.75 -2.88 0.25
C ASN A 206 -15.69 -1.91 -0.29
N VAL A 207 -16.00 -0.62 -0.34
CA VAL A 207 -15.12 0.39 -0.91
C VAL A 207 -14.93 1.52 0.09
N GLY A 208 -13.67 1.79 0.46
CA GLY A 208 -13.32 2.89 1.34
C GLY A 208 -12.31 3.83 0.71
N GLY A 209 -12.35 5.11 1.06
CA GLY A 209 -11.30 6.05 0.62
C GLY A 209 -9.92 5.66 1.13
N LEU A 210 -9.81 5.06 2.32
CA LEU A 210 -8.56 4.50 2.85
C LEU A 210 -8.61 2.98 2.97
N VAL A 211 -9.65 2.44 3.59
CA VAL A 211 -9.76 1.01 3.91
C VAL A 211 -11.05 0.44 3.35
N GLY A 212 -10.95 -0.59 2.50
CA GLY A 212 -12.15 -1.26 1.96
C GLY A 212 -12.95 -1.95 3.07
N GLN A 213 -12.29 -2.82 3.83
CA GLN A 213 -12.88 -3.52 4.97
C GLN A 213 -11.94 -3.57 6.16
N ALA A 214 -12.43 -3.18 7.32
CA ALA A 214 -11.75 -3.20 8.61
C ALA A 214 -12.41 -4.25 9.52
N SER A 215 -11.61 -5.09 10.18
CA SER A 215 -12.10 -6.12 11.10
C SER A 215 -11.17 -6.38 12.28
N GLY A 216 -11.62 -7.21 13.22
CA GLY A 216 -10.76 -7.72 14.30
C GLY A 216 -10.24 -6.64 15.26
N GLY A 217 -10.93 -5.50 15.36
CA GLY A 217 -10.50 -4.37 16.19
C GLY A 217 -9.43 -3.52 15.51
N MET A 218 -9.43 -3.47 14.18
CA MET A 218 -8.58 -2.58 13.39
C MET A 218 -8.68 -1.14 13.88
N LYS A 219 -7.55 -0.41 13.85
CA LYS A 219 -7.44 0.94 14.38
C LYS A 219 -6.99 1.93 13.30
N VAL A 220 -7.68 3.05 13.23
CA VAL A 220 -7.20 4.28 12.57
C VAL A 220 -6.87 5.29 13.64
N ILE A 221 -5.63 5.77 13.68
CA ILE A 221 -5.16 6.77 14.64
C ILE A 221 -4.63 7.97 13.85
N ALA A 222 -5.32 9.10 13.96
CA ALA A 222 -4.93 10.35 13.32
C ALA A 222 -4.34 11.29 14.37
N HIS A 223 -3.02 11.24 14.55
CA HIS A 223 -2.29 12.26 15.28
C HIS A 223 -2.20 13.55 14.45
N GLU A 224 -1.98 13.38 13.15
CA GLU A 224 -2.06 14.40 12.11
C GLU A 224 -3.10 14.05 11.04
N GLY A 225 -3.38 15.02 10.16
CA GLY A 225 -4.52 14.98 9.24
C GLY A 225 -4.60 13.75 8.33
N ILE A 226 -5.82 13.22 8.18
CA ILE A 226 -6.15 12.18 7.20
C ILE A 226 -7.12 12.75 6.16
N LEU A 227 -6.77 12.65 4.88
CA LEU A 227 -7.58 13.20 3.79
C LEU A 227 -7.82 12.18 2.67
N ASN A 228 -9.10 11.87 2.41
CA ASN A 228 -9.49 11.32 1.12
C ASN A 228 -9.98 12.44 0.19
N SER A 229 -9.40 12.53 -1.00
CA SER A 229 -9.87 13.37 -2.11
C SER A 229 -10.15 12.58 -3.39
N GLY A 230 -9.66 11.34 -3.47
CA GLY A 230 -9.98 10.41 -4.55
C GLY A 230 -11.47 10.07 -4.58
N ALA A 231 -12.03 9.94 -5.79
CA ALA A 231 -13.41 9.50 -5.97
C ALA A 231 -13.57 8.03 -5.55
N ILE A 232 -14.67 7.71 -4.88
CA ILE A 232 -14.96 6.38 -4.35
C ILE A 232 -16.20 5.84 -5.06
N THR A 233 -16.07 4.71 -5.74
CA THR A 233 -17.12 4.13 -6.55
C THR A 233 -17.31 2.65 -6.24
N ALA A 234 -18.49 2.28 -5.74
CA ALA A 234 -18.90 0.88 -5.67
C ALA A 234 -19.81 0.51 -6.84
N LYS A 235 -19.41 -0.55 -7.55
CA LYS A 235 -20.11 -1.09 -8.73
C LYS A 235 -21.19 -2.12 -8.39
N SER A 236 -21.17 -2.70 -7.19
CA SER A 236 -22.18 -3.64 -6.72
C SER A 236 -22.67 -3.29 -5.29
N SER A 237 -23.37 -4.22 -4.64
CA SER A 237 -24.15 -4.02 -3.41
C SER A 237 -23.35 -3.81 -2.12
N GLY A 238 -22.04 -3.60 -2.19
CA GLY A 238 -21.20 -3.42 -1.01
C GLY A 238 -21.37 -2.07 -0.30
N TYR A 239 -20.74 -1.95 0.86
CA TYR A 239 -20.76 -0.72 1.66
C TYR A 239 -19.70 0.26 1.17
N VAL A 240 -20.05 1.55 1.12
CA VAL A 240 -19.18 2.61 0.59
C VAL A 240 -18.97 3.70 1.63
N GLY A 241 -17.72 4.01 1.94
CA GLY A 241 -17.37 5.04 2.93
C GLY A 241 -16.22 5.93 2.50
N GLY A 242 -16.28 7.22 2.83
CA GLY A 242 -15.20 8.18 2.57
C GLY A 242 -13.85 7.82 3.19
N LEU A 243 -13.86 7.04 4.28
CA LEU A 243 -12.71 6.54 5.01
C LEU A 243 -12.68 5.00 5.00
N ILE A 244 -13.73 4.37 5.54
CA ILE A 244 -13.86 2.91 5.67
C ILE A 244 -15.15 2.43 5.01
N GLY A 245 -15.08 1.43 4.12
CA GLY A 245 -16.28 0.83 3.52
C GLY A 245 -17.11 0.06 4.55
N TYR A 246 -16.54 -0.99 5.14
CA TYR A 246 -17.16 -1.81 6.18
C TYR A 246 -16.24 -1.95 7.40
N ALA A 247 -16.77 -1.76 8.61
CA ALA A 247 -16.03 -1.85 9.87
C ALA A 247 -16.67 -2.84 10.86
N ASP A 248 -15.96 -3.90 11.27
CA ASP A 248 -16.47 -4.89 12.25
C ASP A 248 -15.42 -5.81 12.92
N PRO A 249 -15.12 -5.62 14.22
CA PRO A 249 -15.11 -4.35 14.93
C PRO A 249 -13.93 -3.48 14.45
N ALA A 250 -14.06 -2.16 14.59
CA ALA A 250 -12.96 -1.22 14.32
C ALA A 250 -13.02 -0.01 15.26
N SER A 251 -11.93 0.76 15.33
CA SER A 251 -11.89 2.01 16.09
C SER A 251 -11.18 3.12 15.32
N ILE A 252 -11.70 4.34 15.46
CA ILE A 252 -11.11 5.55 14.89
C ILE A 252 -10.84 6.51 16.03
N GLN A 253 -9.58 6.95 16.15
CA GLN A 253 -9.12 7.98 17.06
C GLN A 253 -8.68 9.19 16.24
N ALA A 254 -9.32 10.34 16.45
CA ALA A 254 -9.03 11.59 15.76
C ALA A 254 -8.50 12.64 16.74
N ASP A 255 -7.17 12.77 16.81
CA ASP A 255 -6.51 13.91 17.45
C ASP A 255 -6.33 15.07 16.45
N ALA A 256 -6.32 14.79 15.15
CA ALA A 256 -6.41 15.75 14.05
C ALA A 256 -7.55 15.42 13.07
N ASP A 257 -7.76 16.30 12.09
CA ASP A 257 -8.87 16.23 11.14
C ASP A 257 -8.83 14.95 10.28
N ILE A 258 -9.99 14.30 10.16
CA ILE A 258 -10.23 13.21 9.22
C ILE A 258 -11.33 13.66 8.25
N ILE A 259 -10.95 13.91 7.00
CA ILE A 259 -11.83 14.55 6.02
C ILE A 259 -11.94 13.68 4.78
N ASN A 260 -13.17 13.44 4.34
CA ASN A 260 -13.45 13.04 2.97
C ASN A 260 -13.91 14.25 2.16
N THR A 261 -13.22 14.56 1.06
CA THR A 261 -13.63 15.53 0.03
C THR A 261 -13.97 14.83 -1.29
N GLY A 262 -13.55 13.58 -1.47
CA GLY A 262 -13.83 12.79 -2.66
C GLY A 262 -15.32 12.47 -2.80
N LYS A 263 -15.80 12.47 -4.04
CA LYS A 263 -17.19 12.05 -4.35
C LYS A 263 -17.37 10.57 -4.04
N ILE A 264 -18.49 10.23 -3.40
CA ILE A 264 -18.89 8.85 -3.09
C ILE A 264 -20.07 8.46 -3.99
N SER A 265 -19.92 7.38 -4.75
CA SER A 265 -20.94 6.85 -5.65
C SER A 265 -21.20 5.36 -5.39
N SER A 266 -22.44 5.00 -5.07
CA SER A 266 -22.93 3.62 -5.04
C SER A 266 -23.89 3.40 -6.20
N MET A 267 -23.49 2.57 -7.18
CA MET A 267 -24.13 2.50 -8.50
C MET A 267 -25.25 1.44 -8.64
N VAL A 268 -25.77 0.88 -7.54
CA VAL A 268 -26.82 -0.15 -7.60
C VAL A 268 -28.06 0.27 -6.83
N SER A 269 -29.22 0.08 -7.44
CA SER A 269 -30.44 0.75 -7.02
C SER A 269 -31.44 -0.10 -6.22
N ASN A 270 -31.15 -1.37 -5.96
CA ASN A 270 -32.08 -2.27 -5.25
C ASN A 270 -31.43 -3.16 -4.18
N THR A 271 -30.11 -3.11 -4.01
CA THR A 271 -29.38 -3.95 -3.04
C THR A 271 -28.21 -3.23 -2.36
N SER A 272 -28.01 -1.93 -2.59
CA SER A 272 -26.93 -1.18 -1.93
C SER A 272 -27.08 -1.26 -0.42
N ARG A 273 -26.07 -1.83 0.25
CA ARG A 273 -26.16 -2.06 1.70
C ARG A 273 -25.87 -0.79 2.53
N GLY A 274 -25.24 0.23 1.96
CA GLY A 274 -25.10 1.56 2.59
C GLY A 274 -23.98 2.42 1.99
N ALA A 275 -24.24 3.72 1.81
CA ALA A 275 -23.24 4.72 1.44
C ALA A 275 -23.17 5.79 2.54
N GLY A 276 -22.03 5.91 3.21
CA GLY A 276 -21.81 6.85 4.31
C GLY A 276 -20.66 7.79 4.01
N GLY A 277 -20.75 9.02 4.51
CA GLY A 277 -19.75 10.06 4.22
C GLY A 277 -18.33 9.71 4.68
N LEU A 278 -18.19 8.95 5.77
CA LEU A 278 -16.90 8.46 6.27
C LEU A 278 -16.89 6.94 6.43
N ILE A 279 -17.89 6.37 7.08
CA ILE A 279 -18.03 4.92 7.25
C ILE A 279 -19.27 4.46 6.50
N GLY A 280 -19.13 3.48 5.61
CA GLY A 280 -20.27 2.93 4.87
C GLY A 280 -21.21 2.11 5.75
N TYR A 281 -20.64 1.21 6.55
CA TYR A 281 -21.34 0.49 7.61
C TYR A 281 -20.39 0.13 8.74
N GLY A 282 -20.82 0.39 9.98
CA GLY A 282 -20.08 0.05 11.18
C GLY A 282 -20.88 -0.88 12.08
N ASN A 283 -20.31 -2.03 12.40
CA ASN A 283 -20.74 -2.92 13.47
C ASN A 283 -19.66 -2.89 14.57
N ASN A 284 -20.06 -2.72 15.84
CA ASN A 284 -19.12 -2.61 16.96
C ASN A 284 -17.95 -1.64 16.68
N THR A 285 -18.28 -0.49 16.10
CA THR A 285 -17.31 0.54 15.71
C THR A 285 -17.27 1.67 16.72
N SER A 286 -16.07 2.01 17.22
CA SER A 286 -15.87 3.13 18.15
C SER A 286 -15.24 4.31 17.42
N ILE A 287 -15.74 5.52 17.65
CA ILE A 287 -15.17 6.76 17.12
C ILE A 287 -14.92 7.69 18.30
N ILE A 288 -13.68 8.11 18.47
CA ILE A 288 -13.26 9.05 19.50
C ILE A 288 -12.61 10.23 18.78
N SER A 289 -13.28 11.38 18.79
CA SER A 289 -12.66 12.64 18.39
C SER A 289 -12.23 13.40 19.63
N ARG A 290 -10.94 13.68 19.76
CA ARG A 290 -10.43 14.50 20.87
C ARG A 290 -10.34 15.96 20.47
N ASN A 291 -9.57 16.24 19.40
CA ASN A 291 -9.36 17.59 18.89
C ASN A 291 -9.65 17.72 17.39
N GLY A 292 -9.65 16.60 16.64
CA GLY A 292 -9.93 16.61 15.21
C GLY A 292 -11.42 16.75 14.88
N MET A 293 -11.70 17.16 13.66
CA MET A 293 -13.03 17.05 13.05
C MET A 293 -13.12 15.80 12.18
N LEU A 294 -14.22 15.07 12.28
CA LEU A 294 -14.59 14.02 11.33
C LEU A 294 -15.63 14.58 10.37
N GLN A 295 -15.26 14.79 9.10
CA GLN A 295 -16.13 15.45 8.14
C GLN A 295 -16.16 14.77 6.78
N ASN A 296 -17.36 14.64 6.23
CA ASN A 296 -17.55 14.46 4.81
C ASN A 296 -17.95 15.81 4.19
N LYS A 297 -17.11 16.29 3.28
CA LYS A 297 -17.33 17.45 2.41
C LYS A 297 -17.58 17.04 0.95
N GLY A 298 -17.36 15.78 0.61
CA GLY A 298 -17.65 15.23 -0.71
C GLY A 298 -19.14 14.97 -0.93
N GLU A 299 -19.58 15.00 -2.18
CA GLU A 299 -20.94 14.59 -2.57
C GLU A 299 -21.12 13.08 -2.29
N VAL A 300 -22.25 12.70 -1.68
CA VAL A 300 -22.62 11.30 -1.49
C VAL A 300 -23.86 11.00 -2.34
N THR A 301 -23.67 10.15 -3.35
CA THR A 301 -24.74 9.66 -4.22
C THR A 301 -24.93 8.17 -4.01
N ALA A 302 -26.13 7.79 -3.59
CA ALA A 302 -26.61 6.41 -3.65
C ALA A 302 -27.71 6.35 -4.71
N ALA A 303 -27.68 5.36 -5.60
CA ALA A 303 -28.76 5.15 -6.54
C ALA A 303 -30.05 4.80 -5.77
N ILE A 304 -31.03 5.71 -5.78
CA ILE A 304 -32.39 5.48 -5.29
C ILE A 304 -33.24 5.26 -6.55
N THR A 305 -33.71 4.03 -6.79
CA THR A 305 -34.86 3.80 -7.69
C THR A 305 -35.83 2.85 -7.05
#